data_AF-A0A142XE36-F1
#
_entry.id   AF-A0A142XE36-F1
#
_cell.length_a   1.000
_cell.length_b   1.000
_cell.length_c   1.000
_cell.angle_alpha   90.00
_cell.angle_beta   90.00
_cell.angle_gamma   90.00
#
_symmetry.space_group_name_H-M   'P 1'
#
loop_
_entity.id
_entity.type
_entity.pdbx_description
1 polymer ?
#
loop_
_entity_poly.entity_id
_entity_poly.type
_entity_poly.pdbx_seq_one_letter_code
_entity_poly.pdbx_strand_id
1 'polypeptide(L)'
;MKLSNRLGKVAKVLADRLPPDQFHIIEAVPVSRAEGRKPGLYRDGPEGSLVGRLVYDPDQGEPVVPEGKLAPFGLVIVCGPEHIEPPDDVA
;
A
#
# COMPACT_ATOMS: atom_id res chain seq x y z
N MET A 1 -23.96 -14.63 27.88
CA MET A 1 -22.50 -14.75 27.58
C MET A 1 -21.74 -13.77 28.48
N LYS A 2 -20.70 -14.19 29.23
CA LYS A 2 -19.97 -13.31 30.18
C LYS A 2 -19.08 -12.28 29.46
N LEU A 3 -18.92 -11.08 30.03
CA LEU A 3 -18.14 -9.97 29.46
C LEU A 3 -16.66 -10.34 29.23
N SER A 4 -16.05 -11.07 30.17
CA SER A 4 -14.69 -11.61 30.05
C SER A 4 -14.48 -12.44 28.79
N ASN A 5 -15.47 -13.27 28.43
CA ASN A 5 -15.41 -14.09 27.22
C ASN A 5 -15.54 -13.25 25.94
N ARG A 6 -16.24 -12.12 25.98
CA ARG A 6 -16.31 -11.17 24.85
C ARG A 6 -14.96 -10.48 24.65
N LEU A 7 -14.34 -10.02 25.74
CA LEU A 7 -13.02 -9.37 25.70
C LEU A 7 -11.93 -10.32 25.22
N GLY A 8 -11.91 -11.57 25.69
CA GLY A 8 -10.94 -12.58 25.21
C GLY A 8 -11.08 -12.90 23.72
N LYS A 9 -12.32 -12.93 23.18
CA LYS A 9 -12.56 -13.10 21.74
C LYS A 9 -12.05 -11.90 20.94
N VAL A 10 -12.31 -10.67 21.40
CA VAL A 10 -11.82 -9.46 20.74
C VAL A 10 -10.30 -9.40 20.76
N ALA A 11 -9.66 -9.68 21.89
CA ALA A 11 -8.20 -9.71 22.01
C ALA A 11 -7.57 -10.72 21.04
N LYS A 12 -8.17 -11.92 20.90
CA LYS A 12 -7.72 -12.92 19.94
C LYS A 12 -7.85 -12.43 18.49
N VAL A 13 -9.00 -11.86 18.13
CA VAL A 13 -9.23 -11.29 16.79
C VAL A 13 -8.28 -10.12 16.50
N LEU A 14 -7.94 -9.31 17.50
CA LEU A 14 -6.96 -8.22 17.36
C LEU A 14 -5.52 -8.73 17.25
N ALA A 15 -5.16 -9.80 17.95
CA ALA A 15 -3.85 -10.45 17.83
C ALA A 15 -3.65 -11.10 16.46
N ASP A 16 -4.74 -11.56 15.84
CA ASP A 16 -4.73 -12.10 14.48
C ASP A 16 -4.79 -11.00 13.39
N ARG A 17 -4.93 -9.72 13.77
CA ARG A 17 -4.83 -8.61 12.81
C ARG A 17 -3.38 -8.33 12.46
N LEU A 18 -3.15 -8.00 11.20
CA LEU A 18 -1.85 -7.52 10.75
C LEU A 18 -1.45 -6.23 11.50
N PRO A 19 -0.15 -6.02 11.72
CA PRO A 19 0.38 -4.78 12.26
C PRO A 19 -0.23 -3.56 11.56
N PRO A 20 -0.56 -2.49 12.30
CA PRO A 20 -1.26 -1.33 11.75
C PRO A 20 -0.45 -0.61 10.65
N ASP A 21 0.85 -0.85 10.56
CA ASP A 21 1.77 -0.28 9.59
C ASP A 21 2.07 -1.20 8.39
N GLN A 22 1.36 -2.32 8.26
CA GLN A 22 1.39 -3.19 7.08
C GLN A 22 0.30 -2.86 6.05
N PHE A 23 0.63 -3.13 4.79
CA PHE A 23 -0.24 -2.95 3.64
C PHE A 23 -0.58 -4.30 3.01
N HIS A 24 -1.83 -4.45 2.59
CA HIS A 24 -2.28 -5.58 1.78
C HIS A 24 -2.01 -5.35 0.30
N ILE A 25 -2.07 -4.10 -0.16
CA ILE A 25 -1.84 -3.72 -1.54
C ILE A 25 -0.89 -2.55 -1.53
N ILE A 26 0.20 -2.63 -2.29
CA ILE A 26 1.10 -1.50 -2.54
C ILE A 26 1.12 -1.25 -4.03
N GLU A 27 0.71 -0.05 -4.43
CA GLU A 27 0.92 0.43 -5.80
C GLU A 27 2.25 1.18 -5.86
N ALA A 28 3.21 0.65 -6.61
CA ALA A 28 4.47 1.30 -6.87
C ALA A 28 4.34 2.21 -8.10
N VAL A 29 4.46 3.52 -7.88
CA VAL A 29 4.18 4.56 -8.88
C VAL A 29 5.43 5.42 -9.08
N PRO A 30 5.87 5.69 -10.32
CA PRO A 30 7.02 6.54 -10.57
C PRO A 30 6.75 7.98 -10.13
N VAL A 31 7.79 8.72 -9.73
CA VAL A 31 7.70 10.13 -9.33
C VAL A 31 6.97 11.02 -10.35
N SER A 32 7.05 10.70 -11.64
CA SER A 32 6.34 11.40 -12.72
C SER A 32 4.80 11.29 -12.65
N ARG A 33 4.27 10.25 -11.99
CA ARG A 33 2.83 10.01 -11.79
C ARG A 33 2.36 10.27 -10.35
N ALA A 34 3.27 10.67 -9.47
CA ALA A 34 3.01 10.74 -8.03
C ALA A 34 2.51 12.11 -7.54
N GLU A 35 1.96 12.95 -8.42
CA GLU A 35 1.37 14.27 -8.06
C GLU A 35 2.33 15.17 -7.25
N GLY A 36 3.62 15.16 -7.60
CA GLY A 36 4.65 15.95 -6.92
C GLY A 36 5.12 15.37 -5.56
N ARG A 37 4.67 14.17 -5.18
CA ARG A 37 5.20 13.47 -4.00
C ARG A 37 6.63 13.02 -4.25
N LYS A 38 7.44 13.09 -3.19
CA LYS A 38 8.81 12.57 -3.18
C LYS A 38 8.79 11.04 -3.07
N PRO A 39 9.90 10.35 -3.42
CA PRO A 39 10.02 8.92 -3.17
C PRO A 39 9.74 8.55 -1.70
N GLY A 40 8.98 7.48 -1.51
CA GLY A 40 8.56 7.03 -0.18
C GLY A 40 7.27 6.20 -0.20
N LEU A 41 7.00 5.51 0.91
CA LEU A 41 5.79 4.72 1.09
C LEU A 41 4.75 5.51 1.89
N TYR A 42 3.60 5.74 1.28
CA TYR A 42 2.48 6.48 1.84
C TYR A 42 1.27 5.58 2.01
N ARG A 43 0.44 5.88 3.01
CA ARG A 43 -0.91 5.29 3.06
C ARG A 43 -1.78 6.01 2.04
N ASP A 44 -2.50 5.24 1.25
CA ASP A 44 -3.44 5.76 0.26
C ASP A 44 -4.88 5.45 0.70
N GLY A 45 -5.74 6.47 0.71
CA GLY A 45 -7.09 6.40 1.25
C GLY A 45 -7.25 6.84 2.73
N PRO A 46 -8.43 6.60 3.33
CA PRO A 46 -8.77 7.08 4.67
C PRO A 46 -7.94 6.42 5.78
N GLU A 47 -8.05 6.95 7.01
CA GLU A 47 -7.40 6.37 8.18
C GLU A 47 -7.78 4.89 8.36
N GLY A 48 -6.76 4.04 8.55
CA GLY A 48 -6.93 2.59 8.62
C GLY A 48 -6.94 1.87 7.26
N SER A 49 -6.83 2.59 6.13
CA SER A 49 -6.65 1.98 4.81
C SER A 49 -5.44 1.05 4.79
N LEU A 50 -5.59 -0.12 4.19
CA LEU A 50 -4.53 -1.11 4.06
C LEU A 50 -3.86 -1.05 2.68
N VAL A 51 -4.12 0.03 1.94
CA VAL A 51 -3.53 0.32 0.64
C VAL A 51 -2.38 1.32 0.83
N GLY A 52 -1.24 1.00 0.24
CA GLY A 52 -0.06 1.83 0.22
C GLY A 52 0.24 2.32 -1.20
N ARG A 53 0.81 3.51 -1.32
CA ARG A 53 1.41 4.02 -2.54
C ARG A 53 2.92 4.16 -2.32
N LEU A 54 3.72 3.35 -3.02
CA LEU A 54 5.17 3.44 -3.02
C LEU A 54 5.61 4.33 -4.18
N VAL A 55 5.97 5.57 -3.89
CA VAL A 55 6.55 6.46 -4.89
C VAL A 55 8.02 6.10 -5.07
N TYR A 56 8.46 5.85 -6.30
CA TYR A 56 9.85 5.51 -6.61
C TYR A 56 10.40 6.37 -7.76
N ASP A 57 11.71 6.56 -7.77
CA ASP A 57 12.41 7.22 -8.87
C ASP A 57 12.98 6.14 -9.80
N PRO A 58 12.47 6.00 -11.04
CA PRO A 58 12.95 4.98 -11.96
C PRO A 58 14.42 5.17 -12.36
N ASP A 59 14.96 6.40 -12.28
CA ASP A 59 16.36 6.67 -12.56
C ASP A 59 17.30 6.19 -11.44
N GLN A 60 16.74 5.93 -10.25
CA GLN A 60 17.45 5.38 -9.09
C GLN A 60 17.28 3.86 -8.94
N GLY A 61 16.49 3.22 -9.83
CA GLY A 61 16.30 1.78 -9.88
C GLY A 61 14.86 1.32 -9.67
N GLU A 62 14.70 0.02 -9.43
CA GLU A 62 13.40 -0.61 -9.24
C GLU A 62 12.76 -0.24 -7.89
N PRO A 63 11.41 -0.22 -7.79
CA PRO A 63 10.72 0.03 -6.55
C PRO A 63 10.98 -1.09 -5.52
N VAL A 64 11.48 -0.71 -4.34
CA VAL A 64 11.70 -1.64 -3.23
C VAL A 64 10.71 -1.33 -2.11
N VAL A 65 9.88 -2.32 -1.76
CA VAL A 65 9.01 -2.23 -0.58
C VAL A 65 9.86 -2.43 0.68
N PRO A 66 9.79 -1.53 1.68
CA PRO A 66 10.53 -1.71 2.93
C PRO A 66 10.13 -2.98 3.67
N GLU A 67 11.10 -3.60 4.34
CA GLU A 67 10.89 -4.84 5.08
C GLU A 67 9.74 -4.70 6.10
N GLY A 68 8.92 -5.74 6.20
CA GLY A 68 7.81 -5.79 7.14
C GLY A 68 6.65 -4.85 6.83
N LYS A 69 6.67 -4.12 5.69
CA LYS A 69 5.55 -3.27 5.25
C LYS A 69 4.53 -3.97 4.38
N LEU A 70 4.92 -5.03 3.67
CA LEU A 70 3.97 -5.88 2.96
C LEU A 70 3.47 -6.98 3.88
N ALA A 71 2.15 -7.20 3.90
CA ALA A 71 1.56 -8.35 4.60
C ALA A 71 2.06 -9.68 3.98
N PRO A 72 2.05 -10.80 4.72
CA PRO A 72 2.49 -12.12 4.21
C PRO A 72 1.77 -12.62 2.94
N PHE A 73 0.60 -12.06 2.62
CA PHE A 73 -0.17 -12.34 1.39
C PHE A 73 -0.49 -11.03 0.62
N GLY A 74 0.30 -9.99 0.85
CA GLY A 74 0.12 -8.71 0.21
C GLY A 74 0.54 -8.74 -1.25
N LEU A 75 -0.07 -7.86 -2.04
CA LEU A 75 0.20 -7.67 -3.46
C LEU A 75 0.99 -6.38 -3.67
N VAL A 76 1.98 -6.43 -4.54
CA VAL A 76 2.66 -5.24 -5.08
C VAL A 76 2.30 -5.13 -6.56
N ILE A 77 1.76 -3.97 -6.95
CA ILE A 77 1.44 -3.64 -8.34
C ILE A 77 2.46 -2.60 -8.78
N VAL A 78 3.29 -2.93 -9.76
CA VAL A 78 4.32 -2.01 -10.27
C VAL A 78 3.79 -1.31 -11.52
N CYS A 79 3.52 -0.01 -11.40
CA CYS A 79 3.05 0.82 -12.49
C CYS A 79 4.25 1.38 -13.25
N GLY A 80 4.75 0.65 -14.23
CA GLY A 80 5.91 1.06 -15.04
C GLY A 80 5.68 2.35 -15.85
N PRO A 81 6.74 3.06 -16.24
CA PRO A 81 6.64 4.30 -17.00
C PRO A 81 5.96 4.10 -18.36
N GLU A 82 6.15 2.96 -19.03
CA GLU A 82 5.55 2.64 -20.33
C GLU A 82 4.02 2.38 -20.34
N HIS A 83 3.35 2.26 -19.19
CA HIS A 83 1.90 2.00 -19.15
C HIS A 83 1.08 3.29 -19.30
N ILE A 84 1.44 4.17 -20.24
CA ILE A 84 0.66 5.36 -20.62
C ILE A 84 -0.04 5.03 -21.92
N GLU A 85 -1.33 4.70 -21.89
CA GLU A 85 -2.15 4.97 -23.06
C GLU A 85 -2.26 6.49 -23.18
N PRO A 86 -1.84 7.10 -24.31
CA PRO A 86 -2.12 8.51 -24.53
C PRO A 86 -3.63 8.73 -24.45
N PRO A 87 -4.10 9.88 -23.94
CA PRO A 87 -5.53 10.17 -23.97
C PRO A 87 -6.00 10.02 -25.42
N ASP A 88 -7.06 9.24 -25.63
CA ASP A 88 -7.73 9.21 -26.92
C ASP A 88 -8.11 10.64 -27.26
N ASP A 89 -7.45 11.21 -28.26
CA ASP A 89 -7.81 12.50 -28.84
C ASP A 89 -9.21 12.33 -29.44
N VAL A 90 -10.24 12.63 -28.66
CA VAL A 90 -11.62 12.73 -29.15
C VAL A 90 -11.68 13.98 -30.02
N ALA A 91 -11.53 13.77 -31.33
CA ALA A 91 -11.71 14.76 -32.40
C ALA A 91 -13.17 15.23 -32.52
#